data_AF-D3CT77-F1
#
_entry.id   AF-D3CT77-F1
#
_cell.length_a   1.000
_cell.length_b   1.000
_cell.length_c   1.000
_cell.angle_alpha   90.00
_cell.angle_beta   90.00
_cell.angle_gamma   90.00
#
_symmetry.space_group_name_H-M   'P 1'
#
loop_
_entity.id
_entity.type
_entity.pdbx_description
1 polymer ?
#
loop_
_entity_poly.entity_id
_entity_poly.type
_entity_poly.pdbx_seq_one_letter_code
_entity_poly.pdbx_strand_id
1 'polypeptide(L)' 'MPVTTHTFHIEGMHCGSCSLLIDDALEDLPGVRSARTALRQARTTVELDLSQNSSQDVVKAIEELGYRASPLL' A
#
# COMPACT_ATOMS: atom_id res chain seq x y z
N MET A 1 -2.08 7.10 19.48
CA MET A 1 -1.34 6.65 18.30
C MET A 1 -2.19 7.00 17.09
N PRO A 2 -1.77 7.95 16.22
CA PRO A 2 -2.59 8.44 15.12
C PRO A 2 -2.51 7.48 13.93
N VAL A 3 -3.37 6.47 13.93
CA VAL A 3 -3.57 5.61 12.75
C VAL A 3 -4.34 6.42 11.72
N THR A 4 -3.79 6.51 10.51
CA THR A 4 -4.39 7.22 9.38
C THR A 4 -4.55 6.26 8.21
N THR A 5 -5.75 6.24 7.63
CA THR A 5 -6.03 5.48 6.42
C THR A 5 -5.58 6.26 5.20
N HIS A 6 -4.67 5.69 4.42
CA HIS A 6 -4.22 6.23 3.14
C HIS A 6 -4.69 5.33 2.01
N THR A 7 -5.13 5.94 0.91
CA THR A 7 -5.45 5.21 -0.32
C THR A 7 -4.42 5.53 -1.38
N PHE A 8 -3.94 4.52 -2.08
CA PHE A 8 -2.98 4.62 -3.16
C PHE A 8 -3.57 4.01 -4.42
N HIS A 9 -3.43 4.69 -5.55
CA HIS A 9 -3.66 4.13 -6.87
C HIS A 9 -2.43 3.33 -7.29
N ILE A 10 -2.63 2.11 -7.77
CA ILE A 10 -1.52 1.27 -8.22
C ILE A 10 -1.57 1.13 -9.74
N GLU A 11 -0.48 1.52 -10.39
CA GLU A 11 -0.26 1.33 -11.82
C GLU A 11 0.68 0.14 -12.05
N GLY A 12 0.41 -0.64 -13.10
CA GLY A 12 1.20 -1.82 -13.46
C GLY A 12 0.71 -3.14 -12.87
N MET A 13 -0.44 -3.18 -12.17
CA MET A 13 -1.10 -4.45 -11.81
C MET A 13 -1.62 -5.17 -13.07
N HIS A 14 -0.75 -5.93 -13.73
CA HIS A 14 -1.07 -6.67 -14.97
C HIS A 14 -1.67 -8.06 -14.70
N CYS A 15 -1.63 -8.57 -13.47
CA CYS A 15 -2.20 -9.87 -13.14
C CYS A 15 -2.88 -9.86 -11.76
N GLY A 16 -3.97 -10.63 -11.60
CA GLY A 16 -4.74 -10.71 -10.36
C GLY A 16 -3.95 -11.19 -9.13
N SER A 17 -2.80 -11.81 -9.36
CA SER A 17 -1.85 -12.25 -8.33
C SER A 17 -1.00 -11.11 -7.72
N CYS A 18 -0.94 -9.94 -8.36
CA CYS A 18 -0.15 -8.80 -7.88
C CYS A 18 -0.73 -8.19 -6.59
N SER A 19 -2.05 -8.25 -6.37
CA SER A 19 -2.67 -7.61 -5.20
C SER A 19 -2.29 -8.28 -3.89
N LEU A 20 -2.15 -9.61 -3.87
CA LEU A 20 -1.76 -10.35 -2.67
C LEU A 20 -0.31 -10.05 -2.28
N LEU A 21 0.59 -9.93 -3.27
CA LEU A 21 2.00 -9.57 -3.03
C LEU A 21 2.13 -8.17 -2.42
N ILE A 22 1.31 -7.22 -2.88
CA ILE A 22 1.31 -5.86 -2.35
C ILE A 22 0.78 -5.87 -0.91
N ASP A 23 -0.33 -6.54 -0.64
CA ASP A 23 -0.88 -6.61 0.72
C ASP A 23 0.11 -7.24 1.71
N ASP A 24 0.73 -8.37 1.34
CA ASP A 24 1.71 -9.08 2.19
C ASP A 24 2.96 -8.22 2.48
N ALA A 25 3.52 -7.57 1.45
CA ALA A 25 4.66 -6.69 1.61
C ALA A 25 4.36 -5.45 2.45
N LEU A 26 3.14 -4.92 2.35
CA LEU A 26 2.71 -3.78 3.14
C LEU A 26 2.43 -4.18 4.60
N GLU A 27 1.83 -5.35 4.84
CA GLU A 27 1.62 -5.87 6.19
C GLU A 27 2.93 -6.17 6.93
N ASP A 28 4.02 -6.45 6.22
CA ASP A 28 5.37 -6.61 6.81
C ASP A 28 5.99 -5.28 7.25
N LEU A 29 5.52 -4.14 6.73
CA LEU A 29 6.06 -2.84 7.10
C LEU A 29 5.72 -2.48 8.56
N PRO A 30 6.71 -2.01 9.35
CA PRO A 30 6.46 -1.59 10.73
C PRO A 30 5.46 -0.44 10.73
N GLY A 31 4.44 -0.48 11.58
CA GLY A 31 3.41 0.56 11.64
C GLY A 31 2.24 0.39 10.65
N VAL A 32 2.30 -0.56 9.72
CA VAL A 32 1.10 -0.95 8.96
C VAL A 32 0.21 -1.81 9.85
N ARG A 33 -1.05 -1.40 9.98
CA ARG A 33 -2.04 -2.09 10.80
C ARG A 33 -2.94 -3.00 9.98
N SER A 34 -3.15 -2.64 8.72
CA SER A 34 -4.04 -3.31 7.78
C SER A 34 -3.74 -2.81 6.38
N ALA A 35 -3.60 -3.70 5.41
CA ALA A 35 -3.50 -3.37 3.99
C ALA A 35 -4.59 -4.11 3.22
N ARG A 36 -5.25 -3.42 2.29
CA ARG A 36 -6.26 -4.02 1.41
C ARG A 36 -6.10 -3.50 -0.01
N THR A 37 -5.78 -4.40 -0.93
CA THR A 37 -5.64 -4.08 -2.34
C THR A 37 -6.87 -4.52 -3.13
N ALA A 38 -7.58 -3.56 -3.70
CA ALA A 38 -8.71 -3.74 -4.59
C ALA A 38 -8.26 -3.71 -6.06
N LEU A 39 -7.90 -4.87 -6.61
CA LEU A 39 -7.53 -5.03 -8.03
C LEU A 39 -8.62 -4.49 -8.98
N ARG A 40 -9.91 -4.71 -8.66
CA ARG A 40 -11.03 -4.19 -9.46
C ARG A 40 -11.01 -2.67 -9.64
N GLN A 41 -10.45 -1.95 -8.68
CA GLN A 41 -10.40 -0.49 -8.68
C GLN A 41 -8.99 0.05 -8.90
N ALA A 42 -7.98 -0.84 -9.06
CA ALA A 42 -6.57 -0.50 -9.07
C ALA A 42 -6.14 0.38 -7.88
N ARG A 43 -6.67 0.07 -6.68
CA ARG A 43 -6.46 0.87 -5.46
C ARG A 43 -6.02 0.00 -4.30
N THR A 44 -5.16 0.53 -3.45
CA THR A 44 -4.69 -0.06 -2.20
C THR A 44 -5.01 0.87 -1.06
N THR A 45 -5.68 0.37 -0.02
CA THR A 45 -6.00 1.12 1.19
C THR A 45 -5.18 0.57 2.34
N VAL A 46 -4.43 1.43 3.00
CA VAL A 46 -3.50 1.07 4.08
C VAL A 46 -3.82 1.89 5.32
N GLU A 47 -4.01 1.21 6.44
CA GLU A 47 -4.06 1.82 7.76
C GLU A 47 -2.64 1.88 8.32
N LEU A 48 -2.08 3.09 8.39
CA LEU A 48 -0.70 3.33 8.77
C LEU A 48 -0.64 4.13 10.07
N ASP A 49 0.22 3.69 10.99
CA ASP A 49 0.60 4.48 12.16
C ASP A 49 1.72 5.46 11.79
N LEU A 50 1.35 6.74 11.67
CA LEU A 50 2.26 7.84 11.33
C LEU A 50 3.36 8.09 12.37
N SER A 51 3.31 7.43 13.53
CA SER A 51 4.40 7.45 14.50
C SER A 51 5.52 6.45 14.21
N GLN A 52 5.27 5.43 13.40
CA GLN A 52 6.26 4.40 13.05
C GLN A 52 6.65 4.44 11.57
N ASN A 53 5.77 4.93 10.69
CA ASN A 53 5.95 4.79 9.25
C ASN A 53 5.18 5.86 8.49
N SER A 54 5.65 6.24 7.30
CA SER A 54 5.05 7.32 6.51
C SER A 54 4.42 6.81 5.22
N SER A 55 3.44 7.54 4.70
CA SER A 55 2.82 7.21 3.40
C SER A 55 3.84 7.15 2.25
N GLN A 56 4.96 7.87 2.36
CA GLN A 56 6.07 7.77 1.40
C GLN A 56 6.82 6.44 1.46
N ASP A 57 6.98 5.85 2.65
CA ASP A 57 7.67 4.57 2.81
C ASP A 57 6.80 3.43 2.25
N VAL A 58 5.47 3.51 2.44
CA VAL A 58 4.49 2.64 1.78
C VAL A 58 4.63 2.70 0.26
N VAL A 59 4.74 3.90 -0.33
CA VAL A 59 4.94 4.08 -1.77
C VAL A 59 6.27 3.45 -2.21
N LYS A 60 7.36 3.69 -1.47
CA LYS A 60 8.67 3.09 -1.79
C LYS A 60 8.63 1.57 -1.76
N ALA A 61 8.00 0.96 -0.76
CA ALA A 61 7.89 -0.49 -0.68
C ALA A 61 7.16 -1.06 -1.91
N ILE A 62 6.11 -0.38 -2.38
CA ILE A 62 5.40 -0.77 -3.60
C ILE A 62 6.27 -0.58 -4.85
N GLU A 63 7.09 0.49 -4.90
CA GLU A 63 8.06 0.72 -5.97
C GLU A 63 9.20 -0.32 -5.99
N GLU A 64 9.66 -0.79 -4.83
CA GLU A 64 10.67 -1.85 -4.71
C GLU A 64 10.15 -3.20 -5.23
N LEU A 65 8.84 -3.45 -5.15
CA LEU A 65 8.19 -4.59 -5.78
C LEU A 65 8.07 -4.46 -7.31
N GLY A 66 8.39 -3.29 -7.87
CA GLY A 66 8.31 -3.00 -9.30
C GLY A 66 6.94 -2.46 -9.76
N TYR A 67 6.08 -2.04 -8.84
CA TYR A 67 4.80 -1.39 -9.15
C TYR A 67 4.89 0.13 -8.95
N ARG A 68 3.96 0.90 -9.51
CA ARG A 68 3.87 2.33 -9.22
C ARG A 68 2.70 2.59 -8.29
N ALA A 69 2.94 3.23 -7.16
CA ALA A 69 1.89 3.70 -6.26
C ALA A 69 1.78 5.23 -6.30
N SER A 70 0.57 5.76 -6.33
CA SER A 70 0.30 7.19 -6.25
C SER A 70 -0.75 7.48 -5.19
N PRO A 71 -0.48 8.33 -4.19
CA PRO A 71 -1.46 8.65 -3.15
C PRO A 71 -2.70 9.32 -3.76
N LEU A 72 -3.87 8.77 -3.45
CA LEU A 72 -5.17 9.37 -3.68
C LEU A 72 -5.55 10.12 -2.40
N LEU A 73 -5.58 11.45 -2.49
CA LEU A 73 -5.97 12.40 -1.45
C LEU A 73 -7.26 11.99 -0.72
#